data_AF-A0A7V5KXH8-F1
#
_entry.id   AF-A0A7V5KXH8-F1
#
_cell.length_a   1.000
_cell.length_b   1.000
_cell.length_c   1.000
_cell.angle_alpha   90.00
_cell.angle_beta   90.00
_cell.angle_gamma   90.00
#
_symmetry.space_group_name_H-M   'P 1'
#
loop_
_entity.id
_entity.type
_entity.pdbx_description
1 polymer ?
#
loop_
_entity_poly.entity_id
_entity_poly.type
_entity_poly.pdbx_seq_one_letter_code
_entity_poly.pdbx_strand_id
1 'polypeptide(L)'
;MQQSNTKKMNYGAPTVLLAYTMWGIFPLYWKALADVPSHEIICHRILWSFVFSLVLFCLQKKTTAFVKAITDFRTSATFLVTAILLGSNWLVYIWAVNNGYIIESSLGYFINPLIAVLFGVLFLKEPLRSGQWAALTVA
;
A
#
# COMPACT_ATOMS: atom_id res chain seq x y z
N MET A 1 40.09 4.62 -19.95
CA MET A 1 39.78 3.80 -18.77
C MET A 1 38.26 3.77 -18.59
N GLN A 2 37.72 2.55 -18.71
CA GLN A 2 36.40 2.01 -18.37
C GLN A 2 35.12 2.87 -18.37
N GLN A 3 34.23 2.43 -19.26
CA GLN A 3 32.78 2.62 -19.32
C GLN A 3 32.09 2.34 -17.97
N SER A 4 31.22 3.25 -17.52
CA SER A 4 30.06 2.90 -16.68
C SER A 4 28.80 3.04 -17.53
N ASN A 5 28.53 1.97 -18.26
CA ASN A 5 27.36 1.79 -19.09
C ASN A 5 26.20 1.38 -18.17
N THR A 6 25.51 2.35 -17.54
CA THR A 6 24.30 2.05 -16.76
C THR A 6 23.19 1.68 -17.73
N LYS A 7 23.13 0.39 -18.07
CA LYS A 7 22.02 -0.25 -18.77
C LYS A 7 20.75 0.09 -18.00
N LYS A 8 19.93 1.03 -18.50
CA LYS A 8 18.59 1.32 -17.96
C LYS A 8 17.75 0.06 -18.19
N MET A 9 17.77 -0.82 -17.20
CA MET A 9 16.94 -2.00 -17.14
C MET A 9 15.47 -1.56 -17.15
N ASN A 10 14.79 -1.83 -18.26
CA ASN A 10 13.38 -1.52 -18.51
C ASN A 10 12.44 -2.46 -17.69
N TYR A 11 12.78 -2.74 -16.43
CA TYR A 11 12.00 -3.65 -15.58
C TYR A 11 10.71 -3.01 -15.04
N GLY A 12 10.48 -1.71 -15.22
CA GLY A 12 9.28 -1.05 -14.68
C GLY A 12 7.96 -1.73 -15.10
N ALA A 13 7.75 -1.95 -16.40
CA ALA A 13 6.54 -2.60 -16.90
C ALA A 13 6.33 -4.03 -16.38
N PRO A 14 7.31 -4.96 -16.47
CA PRO A 14 7.12 -6.31 -15.93
C PRO A 14 6.99 -6.36 -14.41
N THR A 15 7.66 -5.48 -13.64
CA THR A 15 7.50 -5.46 -12.18
C THR A 15 6.11 -4.99 -11.77
N VAL A 16 5.57 -3.98 -12.46
CA VAL A 16 4.20 -3.48 -12.22
C VAL A 16 3.16 -4.55 -12.57
N LEU A 17 3.34 -5.24 -13.70
CA LEU A 17 2.44 -6.33 -14.10
C LEU A 17 2.43 -7.46 -13.07
N LEU A 18 3.60 -7.89 -12.61
CA LEU A 18 3.71 -8.92 -11.56
C LEU A 18 3.08 -8.47 -10.25
N ALA A 19 3.35 -7.24 -9.81
CA ALA A 19 2.80 -6.68 -8.58
C ALA A 19 1.27 -6.64 -8.61
N TYR A 20 0.67 -6.11 -9.70
CA TYR A 20 -0.79 -6.05 -9.83
C TYR A 20 -1.42 -7.43 -10.01
N THR A 21 -0.75 -8.36 -10.69
CA THR A 21 -1.23 -9.75 -10.80
C THR A 21 -1.26 -10.43 -9.44
N MET A 22 -0.18 -10.32 -8.66
CA MET A 22 -0.13 -10.82 -7.28
C MET A 22 -1.24 -10.19 -6.42
N TRP A 23 -1.47 -8.88 -6.59
CA TRP A 23 -2.53 -8.18 -5.88
C TRP A 23 -3.93 -8.65 -6.25
N GLY A 24 -4.19 -8.90 -7.54
CA GLY A 24 -5.47 -9.40 -8.04
C GLY A 24 -5.81 -10.82 -7.56
N ILE A 25 -4.82 -11.61 -7.18
CA ILE A 25 -5.01 -12.96 -6.62
C ILE A 25 -5.35 -12.92 -5.13
N PHE A 26 -5.00 -11.85 -4.39
CA PHE A 26 -5.25 -11.75 -2.95
C PHE A 26 -6.71 -11.94 -2.52
N PRO A 27 -7.73 -11.35 -3.18
CA PRO A 27 -9.13 -11.63 -2.85
C PRO A 27 -9.47 -13.12 -2.82
N LEU A 28 -8.86 -13.91 -3.72
CA LEU A 28 -9.07 -15.37 -3.78
C LEU A 28 -8.48 -16.06 -2.56
N TYR A 29 -7.31 -15.62 -2.10
CA TYR A 29 -6.68 -16.12 -0.88
C TYR A 29 -7.54 -15.80 0.37
N TRP A 30 -8.05 -14.58 0.49
CA TRP A 30 -8.93 -14.20 1.62
C TRP A 30 -10.24 -14.98 1.60
N LYS A 31 -10.83 -15.19 0.41
CA LYS A 31 -12.02 -16.01 0.26
C LYS A 31 -11.79 -17.47 0.67
N ALA A 32 -10.60 -18.02 0.41
CA ALA A 32 -10.23 -19.35 0.90
C ALA A 32 -10.05 -19.41 2.43
N LEU A 33 -9.84 -18.27 3.09
CA LEU A 33 -9.73 -18.09 4.53
C LEU A 33 -11.00 -17.46 5.14
N ALA A 34 -12.14 -17.51 4.45
CA ALA A 34 -13.37 -16.87 4.91
C ALA A 34 -13.86 -17.38 6.29
N ASP A 35 -13.51 -18.63 6.65
CA ASP A 35 -13.81 -19.23 7.95
C ASP A 35 -13.01 -18.61 9.11
N VAL A 36 -11.90 -17.92 8.81
CA VAL A 36 -11.07 -17.24 9.81
C VAL A 36 -11.56 -15.80 9.98
N PRO A 37 -11.79 -15.34 11.23
CA PRO A 37 -12.21 -13.97 11.48
C PRO A 37 -11.21 -12.95 10.89
N SER A 38 -11.72 -11.92 10.21
CA SER A 38 -10.88 -10.91 9.53
C SER A 38 -9.91 -10.17 10.47
N HIS A 39 -10.24 -10.06 11.77
CA HIS A 39 -9.37 -9.46 12.77
C HIS A 39 -8.15 -10.35 13.10
N GLU A 40 -8.29 -11.67 13.11
CA GLU A 40 -7.17 -12.58 13.32
C GLU A 40 -6.18 -12.51 12.14
N ILE A 41 -6.73 -12.46 10.92
CA ILE A 41 -5.93 -12.34 9.69
C ILE A 41 -5.07 -11.07 9.73
N ILE A 42 -5.66 -9.92 10.10
CA ILE A 42 -4.90 -8.67 10.15
C ILE A 42 -3.90 -8.65 11.31
N CYS A 43 -4.22 -9.24 12.47
CA CYS A 43 -3.31 -9.38 13.59
C CYS A 43 -2.05 -10.17 13.20
N HIS A 44 -2.22 -11.33 12.57
CA HIS A 44 -1.10 -12.11 12.05
C HIS A 44 -0.28 -11.33 11.04
N ARG A 45 -0.94 -10.60 10.13
CA ARG A 45 -0.25 -9.78 9.13
C ARG A 45 0.58 -8.67 9.77
N ILE A 46 0.03 -7.97 10.76
CA ILE A 46 0.74 -6.90 11.49
C ILE A 46 1.94 -7.49 12.22
N LEU A 47 1.76 -8.62 12.91
CA LEU A 47 2.82 -9.30 13.65
C LEU A 47 3.97 -9.73 12.73
N TRP A 48 3.68 -10.39 11.61
CA TRP A 48 4.72 -10.79 10.65
C TRP A 48 5.40 -9.60 9.97
N SER A 49 4.64 -8.54 9.64
CA SER A 49 5.22 -7.31 9.09
C SER A 49 6.18 -6.66 10.09
N PHE A 50 5.77 -6.59 11.36
CA PHE A 50 6.61 -6.07 12.43
C PHE A 50 7.89 -6.90 12.61
N VAL A 51 7.78 -8.23 12.71
CA VAL A 51 8.94 -9.13 12.84
C VAL A 51 9.88 -8.98 11.65
N PHE A 52 9.34 -8.99 10.43
CA PHE A 52 10.14 -8.84 9.21
C PHE A 52 10.86 -7.49 9.14
N SER A 53 10.15 -6.40 9.41
CA SER A 53 10.74 -5.06 9.47
C SER A 53 11.80 -4.95 10.56
N LEU A 54 11.57 -5.54 11.74
CA LEU A 54 12.53 -5.56 12.84
C LEU A 54 13.83 -6.28 12.44
N VAL A 55 13.71 -7.45 11.81
CA VAL A 55 14.87 -8.20 11.29
C VAL A 55 15.66 -7.35 10.29
N LEU A 56 14.98 -6.69 9.35
CA LEU A 56 15.65 -5.80 8.39
C LEU A 56 16.33 -4.60 9.07
N PHE A 57 15.72 -4.00 10.09
CA PHE A 57 16.34 -2.93 10.86
C PHE A 57 17.60 -3.38 11.60
N CYS A 58 17.57 -4.57 12.20
CA CYS A 58 18.72 -5.19 12.86
C CYS A 58 19.86 -5.44 11.86
N LEU A 59 19.56 -6.01 10.70
CA LEU A 59 20.55 -6.25 9.64
C LEU A 59 21.17 -4.96 9.09
N GLN A 60 20.39 -3.87 9.02
CA GLN A 60 20.87 -2.56 8.57
C GLN A 60 21.63 -1.78 9.64
N LYS A 61 21.75 -2.29 10.88
CA LYS A 61 22.38 -1.60 12.03
C LYS A 61 21.83 -0.19 12.28
N LYS A 62 20.56 0.07 11.96
CA LYS A 62 19.91 1.39 12.12
C LYS A 62 19.24 1.57 13.49
N THR A 63 19.72 0.87 14.51
CA THR A 63 19.14 0.85 15.87
C THR A 63 19.01 2.25 16.48
N THR A 64 20.00 3.13 16.29
CA THR A 64 19.95 4.51 16.82
C THR A 64 18.83 5.34 16.18
N ALA A 65 18.58 5.18 14.88
CA ALA A 65 17.52 5.90 14.18
C ALA A 65 16.13 5.38 14.59
N PHE A 66 16.00 4.06 14.81
CA PHE A 66 14.77 3.44 15.30
C PHE A 66 14.40 3.93 16.71
N VAL A 67 15.37 3.94 17.64
CA VAL A 67 15.15 4.47 18.99
C VAL A 67 14.74 5.93 18.94
N LYS A 68 15.45 6.75 18.14
CA LYS A 68 15.13 8.18 17.98
C LYS A 68 13.69 8.40 17.49
N ALA A 69 13.23 7.59 16.53
CA ALA A 69 11.87 7.68 15.98
C ALA A 69 10.78 7.31 17.00
N ILE A 70 11.07 6.38 17.92
CA ILE A 70 10.14 5.99 18.99
C ILE A 70 10.12 7.02 20.12
N THR A 71 11.27 7.62 20.44
CA THR A 71 11.38 8.62 21.52
C THR A 71 10.81 9.97 21.12
N ASP A 72 10.75 10.30 19.83
CA ASP A 72 10.12 11.52 19.36
C ASP A 72 8.59 11.36 19.30
N PHE A 73 7.90 12.02 20.24
CA PHE A 73 6.45 11.96 20.35
C PHE A 73 5.74 12.35 19.04
N ARG A 74 6.24 13.34 18.30
CA ARG A 74 5.60 13.81 17.07
C ARG A 74 5.69 12.76 15.95
N THR A 75 6.87 12.18 15.77
CA THR A 75 7.09 11.09 14.82
C THR A 75 6.26 9.86 15.20
N SER A 76 6.30 9.47 16.47
CA SER A 76 5.55 8.32 16.99
C SER A 76 4.04 8.48 16.85
N ALA A 77 3.50 9.66 17.19
CA ALA A 77 2.07 9.97 17.00
C ALA A 77 1.65 9.92 15.53
N THR A 78 2.49 10.43 14.62
CA THR A 78 2.22 10.38 13.17
C THR A 78 2.20 8.93 12.67
N PHE A 79 3.13 8.09 13.14
CA PHE A 79 3.15 6.67 12.81
C PHE A 79 1.96 5.92 13.40
N LEU A 80 1.52 6.26 14.63
CA LEU A 80 0.34 5.66 15.23
C LEU A 80 -0.92 5.97 14.41
N VAL A 81 -1.12 7.23 14.03
CA VAL A 81 -2.25 7.64 13.18
C VAL A 81 -2.19 6.92 11.83
N THR A 82 -1.02 6.87 11.20
CA THR A 82 -0.82 6.16 9.93
C THR A 82 -1.12 4.66 10.07
N ALA A 83 -0.68 4.04 11.17
CA ALA A 83 -0.92 2.62 11.45
C ALA A 83 -2.40 2.33 11.67
N ILE A 84 -3.12 3.18 12.41
CA ILE A 84 -4.57 3.04 12.61
C ILE A 84 -5.32 3.20 11.29
N LEU A 85 -5.01 4.22 10.50
CA LEU A 85 -5.63 4.43 9.19
C LEU A 85 -5.38 3.26 8.25
N LEU A 86 -4.14 2.81 8.13
CA LEU A 86 -3.76 1.69 7.28
C LEU A 86 -4.36 0.36 7.77
N GLY A 87 -4.34 0.12 9.08
CA GLY A 87 -4.91 -1.07 9.70
C GLY A 87 -6.43 -1.12 9.52
N SER A 88 -7.11 -0.01 9.75
CA SER A 88 -8.57 0.08 9.56
C SER A 88 -8.95 -0.12 8.09
N ASN A 89 -8.19 0.47 7.17
CA ASN A 89 -8.39 0.27 5.73
C ASN A 89 -8.26 -1.20 5.33
N TRP A 90 -7.21 -1.88 5.79
CA TRP A 90 -7.01 -3.31 5.51
C TRP A 90 -8.08 -4.19 6.16
N LEU A 91 -8.50 -3.85 7.38
CA LEU A 91 -9.54 -4.59 8.08
C LEU A 91 -10.87 -4.51 7.32
N VAL A 92 -11.27 -3.31 6.92
CA VAL A 92 -12.49 -3.09 6.12
C VAL A 92 -12.42 -3.87 4.81
N TYR A 93 -11.26 -3.87 4.14
CA TYR A 93 -11.08 -4.62 2.90
C TYR A 93 -11.23 -6.14 3.09
N ILE A 94 -10.52 -6.73 4.06
CA ILE A 94 -10.59 -8.18 4.32
C ILE A 94 -12.00 -8.55 4.75
N TRP A 95 -12.63 -7.74 5.60
CA TRP A 95 -14.01 -7.93 6.01
C TRP A 95 -14.97 -7.89 4.83
N ALA A 96 -14.84 -6.91 3.94
CA ALA A 96 -15.70 -6.77 2.76
C ALA A 96 -15.54 -7.97 1.81
N VAL A 97 -14.31 -8.42 1.56
CA VAL A 97 -14.04 -9.60 0.74
C VAL A 97 -14.62 -10.87 1.37
N ASN A 98 -14.43 -11.07 2.69
CA ASN A 98 -14.97 -12.24 3.40
C ASN A 98 -16.51 -12.27 3.40
N ASN A 99 -17.18 -11.10 3.41
CA ASN A 99 -18.64 -10.99 3.33
C ASN A 99 -19.18 -11.00 1.88
N GLY A 100 -18.33 -11.22 0.88
CA GLY A 100 -18.75 -11.34 -0.53
C GLY A 100 -18.84 -10.02 -1.28
N TYR A 101 -18.55 -8.87 -0.65
CA TYR A 101 -18.52 -7.53 -1.26
C TYR A 101 -17.25 -7.28 -2.10
N ILE A 102 -16.86 -8.25 -2.91
CA ILE A 102 -15.61 -8.23 -3.68
C ILE A 102 -15.70 -7.20 -4.82
N ILE A 103 -16.87 -7.06 -5.45
CA ILE A 103 -17.09 -6.12 -6.55
C ILE A 103 -17.07 -4.68 -6.02
N GLU A 104 -17.78 -4.42 -4.92
CA GLU A 104 -17.85 -3.13 -4.24
C GLU A 104 -16.47 -2.70 -3.73
N SER A 105 -15.73 -3.65 -3.13
CA SER A 105 -14.35 -3.41 -2.71
C SER A 105 -13.48 -3.01 -3.90
N SER A 106 -13.55 -3.77 -5.00
CA SER A 106 -12.76 -3.51 -6.21
C SER A 106 -13.10 -2.15 -6.83
N LEU A 107 -14.38 -1.78 -6.87
CA LEU A 107 -14.85 -0.45 -7.29
C LEU A 107 -14.26 0.66 -6.42
N GLY A 108 -14.25 0.47 -5.09
CA GLY A 108 -13.57 1.39 -4.17
C GLY A 108 -12.09 1.57 -4.50
N TYR A 109 -11.38 0.50 -4.85
CA TYR A 109 -9.97 0.60 -5.28
C TYR A 109 -9.78 1.31 -6.62
N PHE A 110 -10.73 1.21 -7.55
CA PHE A 110 -10.69 1.98 -8.81
C PHE A 110 -10.94 3.48 -8.59
N ILE A 111 -11.62 3.86 -7.51
CA ILE A 111 -11.81 5.28 -7.13
C ILE A 111 -10.53 5.90 -6.54
N ASN A 112 -9.66 5.12 -5.90
CA ASN A 112 -8.44 5.63 -5.24
C ASN A 112 -7.55 6.50 -6.13
N PRO A 113 -7.21 6.13 -7.39
CA PRO A 113 -6.47 6.99 -8.30
C PRO A 113 -7.15 8.32 -8.60
N LEU A 114 -8.49 8.33 -8.75
CA LEU A 114 -9.26 9.56 -8.98
C LEU A 114 -9.13 10.51 -7.80
N ILE A 115 -9.24 9.98 -6.58
CA ILE A 115 -9.06 10.74 -5.34
C ILE A 115 -7.63 11.24 -5.19
N ALA A 116 -6.62 10.43 -5.54
CA ALA A 116 -5.22 10.84 -5.52
C ALA A 116 -4.95 12.00 -6.50
N VAL A 117 -5.51 11.94 -7.71
CA VAL A 117 -5.44 13.02 -8.70
C VAL A 117 -6.15 14.27 -8.19
N LEU A 118 -7.35 14.12 -7.62
CA LEU A 118 -8.10 15.22 -7.03
C LEU A 118 -7.30 15.92 -5.93
N PHE A 119 -6.66 15.16 -5.04
CA PHE A 119 -5.77 15.74 -4.03
C PHE A 119 -4.53 16.39 -4.64
N GLY A 120 -3.97 15.84 -5.71
CA GLY A 120 -2.88 16.48 -6.47
C GLY A 120 -3.27 17.86 -7.02
N VAL A 121 -4.46 17.97 -7.60
CA VAL A 121 -4.97 19.24 -8.13
C VAL A 121 -5.30 20.23 -7.00
N LEU A 122 -5.99 19.77 -5.95
CA LEU A 122 -6.47 20.66 -4.87
C LEU A 122 -5.36 21.13 -3.93
N PHE A 123 -4.46 20.23 -3.53
CA PHE A 123 -3.42 20.51 -2.53
C PHE A 123 -2.08 20.88 -3.17
N LEU A 124 -1.65 20.16 -4.21
CA LEU A 124 -0.37 20.44 -4.89
C LEU A 124 -0.50 21.46 -6.03
N LYS A 125 -1.73 21.83 -6.43
CA LYS A 125 -2.01 22.76 -7.55
C LYS A 125 -1.36 22.33 -8.86
N GLU A 126 -1.16 21.03 -9.06
CA GLU A 126 -0.59 20.49 -10.28
C GLU A 126 -1.62 20.57 -11.43
N PRO A 127 -1.34 21.31 -12.52
CA PRO A 127 -2.28 21.42 -13.62
C PRO A 127 -2.35 20.11 -14.41
N LEU A 128 -3.55 19.55 -14.51
CA LEU A 128 -3.79 18.38 -15.36
C LEU A 128 -3.74 18.77 -16.84
N ARG A 129 -2.99 18.02 -17.64
CA ARG A 129 -3.03 18.15 -19.10
C ARG A 129 -4.43 17.78 -19.61
N SER A 130 -4.87 18.41 -20.68
CA SER A 130 -6.22 18.19 -21.24
C SER A 130 -6.53 16.72 -21.57
N GLY A 131 -5.52 15.92 -21.95
CA GLY A 131 -5.68 14.48 -22.15
C GLY A 131 -5.88 13.66 -20.86
N GLN A 132 -5.37 14.13 -19.72
CA GLN A 132 -5.58 13.49 -18.41
C GLN A 132 -6.99 13.75 -17.90
N TRP A 133 -7.59 14.91 -18.22
CA TRP A 133 -9.01 15.17 -17.95
C TRP A 133 -9.92 14.19 -18.70
N ALA A 134 -9.65 13.94 -19.99
CA ALA A 134 -10.41 12.96 -20.75
C ALA A 134 -10.27 11.53 -20.18
N ALA A 135 -9.05 11.15 -19.78
CA ALA A 135 -8.82 9.86 -19.12
C ALA A 135 -9.56 9.74 -17.79
N LEU A 136 -9.63 10.82 -17.00
CA LEU A 136 -10.35 10.86 -15.72
C LEU A 136 -11.87 10.73 -15.89
N THR A 137 -12.44 11.27 -16.97
CA THR A 137 -13.88 11.16 -17.25
C THR A 137 -14.29 9.78 -17.75
N VAL A 138 -13.39 9.06 -18.43
CA VAL A 138 -13.65 7.72 -18.98
C VAL A 138 -13.40 6.61 -17.95
N ALA A 139 -12.44 6.82 -17.04
CA ALA A 139 -12.09 5.88 -15.96
C ALA A 139 -13.18 5.82 -14.88
#